data_AF-A0A552ZP95-F1
#
_entry.id   AF-A0A552ZP95-F1
#
_cell.length_a   1.000
_cell.length_b   1.000
_cell.length_c   1.000
_cell.angle_alpha   90.00
_cell.angle_beta   90.00
_cell.angle_gamma   90.00
#
_symmetry.space_group_name_H-M   'P 1'
#
loop_
_entity.id
_entity.type
_entity.pdbx_description
1 polymer ?
#
loop_
_entity_poly.entity_id
_entity_poly.type
_entity_poly.pdbx_seq_one_letter_code
_entity_poly.pdbx_strand_id
1 'polypeptide(L)' 'MLLTAMAGTGIGFAAPASAGCETQAFARYCDGPVRSDGTWDRCQWTFQAGVPSTYRCYPVDPSQPWPMFPLGQPQQHIYP' A
#
# COMPACT_ATOMS: atom_id res chain seq x y z
N MET A 1 -37.55 -10.07 16.61
CA MET A 1 -36.36 -9.25 16.91
C MET A 1 -35.32 -10.14 17.59
N LEU A 2 -34.34 -10.63 16.84
CA LEU A 2 -32.99 -10.99 17.30
C LEU A 2 -32.17 -11.34 16.05
N LEU A 3 -31.43 -10.37 15.52
CA LEU A 3 -30.40 -10.62 14.52
C LEU A 3 -29.09 -10.71 15.28
N THR A 4 -28.67 -11.95 15.57
CA THR A 4 -27.36 -12.25 16.13
C THR A 4 -26.33 -11.85 15.08
N ALA A 5 -25.72 -10.69 15.25
CA ALA A 5 -24.57 -10.29 14.47
C ALA A 5 -23.44 -11.26 14.82
N MET A 6 -23.18 -12.21 13.92
CA MET A 6 -21.93 -12.96 13.92
C MET A 6 -20.82 -11.92 13.73
N ALA A 7 -20.23 -11.46 14.84
CA ALA A 7 -18.95 -10.81 14.84
C ALA A 7 -17.94 -11.86 14.37
N GLY A 8 -17.80 -11.97 13.06
CA GLY A 8 -16.66 -12.64 12.47
C GLY A 8 -15.43 -11.91 12.97
N THR A 9 -14.79 -12.45 14.00
CA THR A 9 -13.37 -12.28 14.21
C THR A 9 -12.69 -12.89 12.99
N GLY A 10 -12.71 -12.14 11.90
CA GLY A 10 -11.71 -12.31 10.87
C GLY A 10 -10.40 -12.11 11.61
N ILE A 11 -9.68 -13.19 11.83
CA ILE A 11 -8.23 -13.12 11.86
C ILE A 11 -7.89 -12.64 10.44
N GLY A 12 -8.01 -11.33 10.24
CA GLY A 12 -7.41 -10.67 9.12
C GLY A 12 -5.95 -10.97 9.34
N PHE A 13 -5.41 -11.94 8.61
CA PHE A 13 -4.01 -11.96 8.31
C PHE A 13 -3.73 -10.55 7.84
N ALA A 14 -3.22 -9.69 8.73
CA ALA A 14 -2.56 -8.49 8.29
C ALA A 14 -1.49 -9.04 7.38
N ALA A 15 -1.71 -8.93 6.06
CA ALA A 15 -0.75 -9.38 5.07
C ALA A 15 0.59 -8.88 5.58
N PRO A 16 1.62 -9.75 5.64
CA PRO A 16 2.88 -9.36 6.26
C PRO A 16 3.22 -7.98 5.76
N ALA A 17 3.56 -7.04 6.64
CA ALA A 17 3.86 -5.67 6.24
C ALA A 17 5.01 -5.58 5.21
N SER A 18 5.61 -6.72 4.86
CA SER A 18 6.66 -6.95 3.88
C SER A 18 6.26 -7.80 2.65
N ALA A 19 5.05 -8.38 2.60
CA ALA A 19 4.68 -9.28 1.51
C ALA A 19 4.40 -8.54 0.20
N GLY A 20 3.79 -7.35 0.25
CA GLY A 20 3.56 -6.53 -0.94
C GLY A 20 4.59 -5.42 -1.12
N CYS A 21 5.87 -5.67 -0.84
CA CYS A 21 6.90 -4.62 -0.82
C CYS A 21 7.96 -4.75 -1.92
N GLU A 22 8.09 -3.72 -2.76
CA GLU A 22 9.14 -3.55 -3.74
C GLU A 22 10.22 -2.59 -3.22
N THR A 23 11.49 -2.98 -3.34
CA THR A 23 12.63 -2.12 -2.95
C THR A 23 13.31 -1.59 -4.20
N GLN A 24 13.42 -0.28 -4.28
CA GLN A 24 14.14 0.44 -5.33
C GLN A 24 15.37 1.17 -4.75
N ALA A 25 16.20 1.72 -5.63
CA ALA A 25 17.47 2.35 -5.26
C ALA A 25 17.34 3.48 -4.23
N PHE A 26 16.22 4.21 -4.22
CA PHE A 26 16.00 5.37 -3.36
C PHE A 26 14.71 5.30 -2.52
N ALA A 27 13.94 4.23 -2.65
CA ALA A 27 12.69 4.07 -1.94
C ALA A 27 12.28 2.60 -1.80
N ARG A 28 11.47 2.29 -0.80
CA ARG A 28 10.71 1.05 -0.65
C ARG A 28 9.24 1.39 -0.75
N TYR A 29 8.53 0.74 -1.65
CA TYR A 29 7.09 0.83 -1.81
C TYR A 29 6.45 -0.43 -1.26
N CYS A 30 5.40 -0.27 -0.47
CA CYS A 30 4.61 -1.37 0.05
C CYS A 30 3.15 -1.09 -0.22
N ASP A 31 2.45 -2.04 -0.82
CA ASP A 31 1.03 -1.90 -1.11
C ASP A 31 0.19 -2.69 -0.10
N GLY A 32 -0.87 -2.05 0.39
CA GLY A 32 -1.91 -2.67 1.18
C GLY A 32 -2.86 -3.51 0.32
N PRO A 33 -3.83 -4.19 0.92
CA PRO A 33 -4.84 -4.94 0.18
C PRO A 33 -5.65 -4.01 -0.73
N VAL A 34 -5.98 -4.52 -1.92
CA VAL A 34 -6.90 -3.83 -2.84
C VAL A 34 -8.30 -3.83 -2.22
N ARG A 35 -8.90 -2.64 -2.16
CA ARG A 35 -10.26 -2.40 -1.67
C ARG A 35 -11.30 -2.84 -2.70
N SER A 36 -12.57 -2.86 -2.29
CA SER A 36 -13.69 -3.26 -3.16
C SER A 36 -13.88 -2.36 -4.39
N ASP A 37 -13.37 -1.13 -4.36
CA ASP A 37 -13.39 -0.18 -5.46
C ASP A 37 -12.19 -0.30 -6.41
N GLY A 38 -11.26 -1.24 -6.13
CA GLY A 38 -10.04 -1.43 -6.92
C GLY A 38 -8.87 -0.52 -6.51
N THR A 39 -9.06 0.37 -5.53
CA THR A 39 -7.97 1.21 -5.00
C THR A 39 -7.16 0.47 -3.93
N TRP A 40 -5.94 0.91 -3.66
CA TRP A 40 -5.14 0.39 -2.54
C TRP A 40 -4.37 1.51 -1.86
N ASP A 41 -3.85 1.26 -0.65
CA ASP A 41 -2.90 2.18 -0.01
C ASP A 41 -1.48 1.81 -0.40
N ARG A 42 -0.72 2.78 -0.89
CA ARG A 42 0.71 2.65 -1.13
C ARG A 42 1.48 3.41 -0.07
N CYS A 43 2.36 2.71 0.62
CA CYS A 43 3.27 3.23 1.61
C CYS A 43 4.68 3.32 1.03
N GLN A 44 5.23 4.52 0.97
CA GLN A 44 6.57 4.82 0.50
C GLN A 44 7.49 5.14 1.69
N TRP A 45 8.60 4.42 1.78
CA TRP A 45 9.77 4.81 2.56
C TRP A 45 10.87 5.28 1.62
N THR A 46 11.33 6.52 1.76
CA THR A 46 12.46 7.04 0.98
C THR A 46 13.75 6.92 1.77
N PHE A 47 14.85 6.55 1.10
CA PHE A 47 16.18 6.46 1.69
C PHE A 47 17.15 7.16 0.76
N GLN A 48 17.72 8.28 1.21
CA GLN A 48 18.74 9.02 0.46
C GLN A 48 19.84 9.47 1.42
N ALA A 49 21.10 9.30 1.02
CA ALA A 49 22.24 9.73 1.82
C ALA A 49 22.20 11.25 2.06
N GLY A 50 22.29 11.67 3.33
CA GLY A 50 22.27 13.09 3.71
C GLY A 50 20.87 13.71 3.81
N VAL A 51 19.79 12.96 3.55
CA VAL A 51 18.40 13.43 3.71
C VAL A 51 17.65 12.49 4.66
N PRO A 52 16.87 13.02 5.62
CA PRO A 52 16.08 12.19 6.51
C PRO A 52 15.15 11.28 5.72
N SER A 53 15.14 10.00 6.07
CA SER A 53 14.20 9.05 5.50
C SER A 53 12.77 9.51 5.80
N THR A 54 11.94 9.62 4.77
CA THR A 54 10.52 9.95 4.95
C THR A 54 9.65 8.72 4.74
N TYR A 55 8.57 8.65 5.51
CA TYR A 55 7.54 7.62 5.38
C TYR A 55 6.20 8.29 5.12
N ARG A 56 5.52 7.87 4.04
CA ARG A 56 4.18 8.38 3.70
C ARG A 56 3.36 7.28 3.05
N CYS A 57 2.08 7.19 3.42
CA CYS A 57 1.11 6.36 2.72
C CYS A 57 0.09 7.24 2.00
N TYR A 58 -0.32 6.82 0.81
CA TYR A 58 -1.31 7.51 -0.02
C TYR A 58 -2.18 6.50 -0.77
N PRO A 59 -3.47 6.82 -1.01
CA PRO A 59 -4.32 5.98 -1.83
C PRO A 59 -3.87 6.03 -3.29
N VAL A 60 -3.90 4.89 -3.95
CA VAL A 60 -3.65 4.72 -5.36
C VAL A 60 -4.94 4.25 -6.03
N ASP A 61 -5.36 5.00 -7.03
CA ASP A 61 -6.50 4.68 -7.89
C ASP A 61 -5.97 4.36 -9.29
N PRO A 62 -6.02 3.08 -9.73
CA PRO A 62 -5.54 2.68 -11.04
C PRO A 62 -6.41 3.20 -12.19
N SER A 63 -7.61 3.71 -11.91
CA SER A 63 -8.50 4.34 -12.91
C SER A 63 -8.09 5.78 -13.23
N GLN A 64 -7.27 6.39 -12.38
CA GLN A 64 -6.74 7.74 -12.60
C GLN A 64 -5.37 7.71 -13.28
N PRO A 65 -5.01 8.76 -14.03
CA PRO A 65 -3.65 8.90 -14.53
C PRO A 65 -2.65 8.83 -13.39
N TRP A 66 -1.64 7.99 -13.54
CA TRP A 66 -0.59 7.84 -12.55
C TRP A 66 0.06 9.19 -12.26
N PRO A 67 0.14 9.61 -10.98
CA PRO A 67 0.77 10.87 -10.65
C PRO A 67 2.23 10.84 -11.08
N MET A 68 2.69 11.94 -11.68
CA MET A 68 4.08 12.09 -12.14
C MET A 68 5.09 11.99 -10.98
N PHE A 69 4.63 12.25 -9.75
CA PHE A 69 5.42 12.14 -8.53
C PHE A 69 4.74 11.24 -7.50
N PRO A 70 5.50 10.37 -6.80
CA PRO A 70 6.94 10.16 -6.91
C PRO A 70 7.38 9.46 -8.21
N LEU A 71 8.46 9.96 -8.82
CA LEU A 71 9.02 9.38 -10.05
C LEU A 71 9.49 7.94 -9.80
N GLY A 72 9.18 7.04 -10.73
CA GLY A 72 9.60 5.63 -10.67
C GLY A 72 8.78 4.74 -9.74
N GLN A 73 7.68 5.24 -9.17
CA GLN A 73 6.79 4.37 -8.39
C GLN A 73 6.20 3.25 -9.28
N PRO A 74 5.99 2.03 -8.74
CA PRO A 74 5.44 0.92 -9.51
C PRO A 74 4.05 1.24 -10.07
N GLN A 75 3.81 1.09 -11.36
CA GLN A 75 2.49 1.41 -11.97
C GLN A 75 1.45 0.30 -11.80
N GLN A 76 1.74 -0.69 -10.96
CA GLN A 76 0.93 -1.85 -10.68
C GLN A 76 0.84 -2.06 -9.17
N HIS A 77 -0.18 -2.80 -8.74
CA HIS A 77 -0.30 -3.24 -7.36
C HIS A 77 0.78 -4.28 -7.05
N ILE A 78 1.47 -4.09 -5.92
CA ILE A 78 2.53 -4.99 -5.44
C ILE A 78 1.85 -6.07 -4.57
N TYR A 79 1.76 -7.28 -5.10
CA TYR A 79 1.12 -8.40 -4.40
C TYR A 79 2.02 -9.02 -3.33
N PRO A 80 1.41 -9.54 -2.23
CA PRO A 80 2.01 -10.50 -1.30
C PRO A 80 2.64 -11.75 -1.92
#